data_AF-A0A1G4KJ01-F1
#
_entry.id   AF-A0A1G4KJ01-F1
#
_cell.length_a   1.000
_cell.length_b   1.000
_cell.length_c   1.000
_cell.angle_alpha   90.00
_cell.angle_beta   90.00
_cell.angle_gamma   90.00
#
_symmetry.space_group_name_H-M   'P 1'
#
loop_
_entity.id
_entity.type
_entity.pdbx_description
1 polymer ?
#
loop_
_entity_poly.entity_id
_entity_poly.type
_entity_poly.pdbx_seq_one_letter_code
_entity_poly.pdbx_strand_id
1 'polypeptide(L)'
;MAIRNTIRTHVVGSDWNFEQDDVFVTIWLIFQILSLVLCWLIYHAWSAKTLVFELAVESKAGKHASKLFRRFLIAIPFMGGSLARVFDRMTMFIKFKALPFMIRVKRVLETLFQLCFVDATFRNKNVRLIFTGGTLEITDPLNLPTTSLIIGNHRSIMDYTLINYLVQGDKCPGVLQYLRNTLNWNVDCFLPKLKFLSWGRLTNMPSIGLLSNILLKDENAAVDSQDLEDFLKKEGNHVLALFPEVNIITSELRLVQRKLARDNYLPLFDGILYPRFKNLTSTVNCFARLQHVERSRKTRYIKKAAIKTSSMVSKVKHPRSRTSAREIAQVNLFLGDDLFANPSATVKAEQKTLKAPISISPFLWDLTIVYYRATYSSGDQHAHVHEQHNLKKLKGEEYHYQLEQITPSFLQLLTCKFRGSPILVRIHVNKHPIFNLMKLSDRKLESWLEKTWLEKDALMQSMQNTVKIN
;
A
#
# COMPACT_ATOMS: atom_id res chain seq x y z
N MET A 1 16.49 12.18 -12.45
CA MET A 1 17.25 11.69 -11.28
C MET A 1 17.32 10.18 -11.35
N ALA A 2 18.49 9.63 -11.08
CA ALA A 2 18.93 8.33 -11.59
C ALA A 2 18.31 7.15 -10.83
N ILE A 3 17.76 6.17 -11.57
CA ILE A 3 17.35 4.85 -11.05
C ILE A 3 18.44 4.24 -10.14
N ARG A 4 19.71 4.47 -10.48
CA ARG A 4 20.87 4.08 -9.67
C ARG A 4 20.84 4.66 -8.24
N ASN A 5 20.48 5.93 -8.07
CA ASN A 5 20.39 6.56 -6.75
C ASN A 5 19.20 5.98 -5.98
N THR A 6 18.05 5.78 -6.62
CA THR A 6 16.87 5.14 -5.99
C THR A 6 17.19 3.72 -5.52
N ILE A 7 17.86 2.92 -6.36
CA ILE A 7 18.32 1.57 -5.99
C ILE A 7 19.34 1.66 -4.85
N ARG A 8 20.32 2.56 -4.95
CA ARG A 8 21.32 2.75 -3.90
C ARG A 8 20.68 3.12 -2.57
N THR A 9 19.72 4.03 -2.55
CA THR A 9 19.10 4.48 -1.29
C THR A 9 18.14 3.44 -0.71
N HIS A 10 17.27 2.82 -1.53
CA HIS A 10 16.19 1.97 -1.01
C HIS A 10 16.50 0.48 -1.01
N VAL A 11 17.38 0.01 -1.90
CA VAL A 11 17.77 -1.40 -1.95
C VAL A 11 19.06 -1.62 -1.16
N VAL A 12 20.12 -0.89 -1.50
CA VAL A 12 21.47 -1.14 -0.94
C VAL A 12 21.69 -0.46 0.41
N GLY A 13 21.31 0.81 0.53
CA GLY A 13 21.64 1.69 1.64
C GLY A 13 22.89 2.54 1.38
N SER A 14 23.04 3.64 2.11
CA SER A 14 24.18 4.57 2.00
C SER A 14 25.50 3.97 2.50
N ASP A 15 25.45 3.14 3.54
CA ASP A 15 26.62 2.67 4.31
C ASP A 15 26.90 1.18 4.08
N TRP A 16 26.77 0.73 2.83
CA TRP A 16 27.08 -0.66 2.49
C TRP A 16 28.57 -0.82 2.16
N ASN A 17 29.38 -1.04 3.19
CA ASN A 17 30.79 -1.40 3.04
C ASN A 17 30.93 -2.91 3.04
N PHE A 18 31.27 -3.49 1.89
CA PHE A 18 31.48 -4.94 1.72
C PHE A 18 32.77 -5.43 2.43
N GLU A 19 33.66 -4.50 2.78
CA GLU A 19 35.05 -4.79 3.16
C GLU A 19 35.23 -5.40 4.55
N GLN A 20 34.16 -5.55 5.35
CA GLN A 20 34.21 -6.12 6.70
C GLN A 20 33.28 -7.33 6.91
N ASP A 21 32.52 -7.74 5.90
CA ASP A 21 31.57 -8.83 6.08
C ASP A 21 32.24 -10.19 5.84
N ASP A 22 32.09 -11.09 6.82
CA ASP A 22 32.47 -12.50 6.72
C ASP A 22 31.93 -13.12 5.42
N VAL A 23 32.76 -13.88 4.70
CA VAL A 23 32.39 -14.57 3.45
C VAL A 23 31.12 -15.38 3.64
N PHE A 24 30.93 -15.96 4.83
CA PHE A 24 29.73 -16.70 5.18
C PHE A 24 28.46 -15.82 5.16
N VAL A 25 28.53 -14.59 5.68
CA VAL A 25 27.42 -13.63 5.69
C VAL A 25 27.03 -13.26 4.26
N THR A 26 28.02 -13.03 3.40
CA THR A 26 27.81 -12.72 1.99
C THR A 26 27.13 -13.88 1.26
N ILE A 27 27.64 -15.11 1.41
CA ILE A 27 27.03 -16.31 0.79
C ILE A 27 25.59 -16.51 1.27
N TRP A 28 25.34 -16.35 2.58
CA TRP A 28 24.00 -16.47 3.15
C TRP A 28 23.06 -15.40 2.58
N LEU A 29 23.52 -14.15 2.47
CA LEU A 29 22.74 -13.06 1.90
C LEU A 29 22.39 -13.31 0.43
N ILE A 30 23.37 -13.77 -0.37
CA ILE A 30 23.15 -14.14 -1.77
C ILE A 30 22.10 -15.23 -1.88
N PHE A 31 22.20 -16.28 -1.06
CA PHE A 31 21.21 -17.37 -1.04
C PHE A 31 19.81 -16.86 -0.68
N GLN A 32 19.69 -15.98 0.32
CA GLN A 32 18.41 -15.42 0.74
C GLN A 32 17.79 -14.54 -0.36
N ILE A 33 18.58 -13.66 -0.99
CA ILE A 33 18.13 -12.83 -2.11
C ILE A 33 17.71 -13.71 -3.29
N LEU A 34 18.52 -14.71 -3.64
CA LEU A 34 18.21 -15.65 -4.72
C LEU A 34 16.90 -16.40 -4.45
N SER A 35 16.68 -16.84 -3.21
CA SER A 35 15.43 -17.49 -2.80
C SER A 35 14.23 -16.55 -2.96
N LEU A 36 14.34 -15.29 -2.54
CA LEU A 36 13.26 -14.31 -2.68
C LEU A 36 12.97 -13.99 -4.16
N VAL A 37 14.02 -13.85 -4.98
CA VAL A 37 13.89 -13.64 -6.43
C VAL A 37 13.24 -14.85 -7.09
N LEU A 38 13.64 -16.06 -6.74
CA LEU A 38 13.04 -17.29 -7.26
C LEU A 38 11.55 -17.39 -6.90
N CYS A 39 11.18 -17.12 -5.64
CA CYS A 39 9.77 -17.07 -5.22
C CYS A 39 8.98 -16.03 -6.02
N TRP A 40 9.57 -14.84 -6.24
CA TRP A 40 8.97 -13.77 -7.04
C TRP A 40 8.77 -14.19 -8.51
N LEU A 41 9.76 -14.83 -9.13
CA LEU A 41 9.68 -15.34 -10.50
C LEU A 41 8.61 -16.43 -10.65
N ILE A 42 8.57 -17.40 -9.72
CA ILE A 42 7.57 -18.47 -9.70
C ILE A 42 6.16 -17.86 -9.60
N TYR A 43 5.97 -16.88 -8.71
CA TYR A 43 4.70 -16.18 -8.60
C TYR A 43 4.30 -15.50 -9.91
N HIS A 44 5.19 -14.74 -10.55
CA HIS A 44 4.85 -14.02 -11.78
C HIS A 44 4.57 -14.96 -12.95
N ALA A 45 5.36 -16.03 -13.09
CA ALA A 45 5.10 -17.07 -14.09
C ALA A 45 3.70 -17.69 -13.89
N TRP A 46 3.34 -18.01 -12.65
CA TRP A 46 2.02 -18.57 -12.34
C TRP A 46 0.88 -17.55 -12.53
N SER A 47 1.08 -16.30 -12.10
CA SER A 47 0.12 -15.22 -12.25
C SER A 47 -0.15 -14.90 -13.73
N ALA A 48 0.89 -14.89 -14.57
CA ALA A 48 0.76 -14.70 -16.01
C ALA A 48 -0.04 -15.84 -16.66
N LYS A 49 0.28 -17.09 -16.33
CA LYS A 49 -0.48 -18.27 -16.78
C LYS A 49 -1.95 -18.19 -16.36
N THR A 50 -2.20 -17.82 -15.10
CA THR A 50 -3.56 -17.68 -14.55
C THR A 50 -4.34 -16.57 -15.26
N LEU A 51 -3.69 -15.43 -15.55
CA LEU A 51 -4.32 -14.32 -16.26
C LEU A 51 -4.68 -14.69 -17.71
N VAL A 52 -3.78 -15.36 -18.43
CA VAL A 52 -4.06 -15.86 -19.79
C VAL A 52 -5.22 -16.85 -19.77
N PHE A 53 -5.26 -17.73 -18.76
CA PHE A 53 -6.34 -18.70 -18.59
C PHE A 53 -7.68 -18.03 -18.25
N GLU A 54 -7.70 -17.06 -17.33
CA GLU A 54 -8.88 -16.27 -16.97
C GLU A 54 -9.43 -15.52 -18.19
N LEU A 55 -8.55 -14.83 -18.94
CA LEU A 55 -8.93 -14.14 -20.18
C LEU A 55 -9.50 -15.11 -21.22
N ALA A 56 -8.89 -16.28 -21.42
CA ALA A 56 -9.38 -17.27 -22.37
C ALA A 56 -10.78 -17.78 -21.99
N VAL A 57 -11.00 -18.09 -20.71
CA VAL A 57 -12.28 -18.63 -20.19
C VAL A 57 -13.39 -17.56 -20.15
N GLU A 58 -13.05 -16.32 -19.80
CA GLU A 58 -14.04 -15.27 -19.61
C GLU A 58 -14.35 -14.46 -20.87
N SER A 59 -13.44 -14.46 -21.85
CA SER A 59 -13.59 -13.70 -23.10
C SER A 59 -14.87 -14.05 -23.85
N LYS A 60 -15.48 -13.03 -24.46
CA LYS A 60 -16.64 -13.21 -25.35
C LYS A 60 -16.26 -14.11 -26.54
N ALA A 61 -15.04 -13.96 -27.06
CA ALA A 61 -14.50 -14.78 -28.13
C ALA A 61 -14.38 -16.26 -27.71
N GLY A 62 -13.82 -16.56 -26.53
CA GLY A 62 -13.73 -17.93 -26.01
C GLY A 62 -15.11 -18.55 -25.76
N LYS A 63 -16.08 -17.78 -25.26
CA LYS A 63 -17.48 -18.21 -25.14
C LYS A 63 -18.14 -18.46 -26.49
N HIS A 64 -17.79 -17.70 -27.52
CA HIS A 64 -18.30 -17.92 -28.87
C HIS A 64 -17.65 -19.14 -29.54
N ALA A 65 -16.32 -19.26 -29.45
CA ALA A 65 -15.55 -20.39 -29.96
C ALA A 65 -15.99 -21.72 -29.32
N SER A 66 -16.20 -21.75 -27.99
CA SER A 66 -16.72 -22.94 -27.31
C SER A 66 -18.14 -23.31 -27.79
N LYS A 67 -19.01 -22.33 -28.05
CA LYS A 67 -20.34 -22.58 -28.64
C LYS A 67 -20.24 -23.12 -30.07
N LEU A 68 -19.36 -22.57 -30.90
CA LEU A 68 -19.12 -23.06 -32.26
C LEU A 68 -18.57 -24.49 -32.25
N PHE A 69 -17.56 -24.75 -31.43
CA PHE A 69 -16.96 -26.08 -31.29
C PHE A 69 -17.98 -27.11 -30.81
N ARG A 70 -18.85 -26.75 -29.84
CA ARG A 70 -19.96 -27.61 -29.42
C ARG A 70 -20.92 -27.94 -30.56
N ARG A 71 -21.29 -26.95 -31.39
CA ARG A 71 -22.15 -27.18 -32.57
C ARG A 71 -21.48 -28.11 -33.58
N PHE A 72 -20.19 -27.91 -33.82
CA PHE A 72 -19.38 -28.77 -34.69
C PHE A 72 -19.34 -30.22 -34.16
N LEU A 73 -19.11 -30.42 -32.87
CA LEU A 73 -19.13 -31.75 -32.26
C LEU A 73 -20.49 -32.44 -32.43
N ILE A 74 -21.61 -31.72 -32.24
CA ILE A 74 -22.96 -32.28 -32.41
C ILE A 74 -23.24 -32.70 -33.86
N ALA A 75 -22.61 -32.05 -34.84
CA ALA A 75 -22.78 -32.37 -36.26
C ALA A 75 -22.11 -33.69 -36.69
N ILE A 76 -21.22 -34.26 -35.86
CA ILE A 76 -20.57 -35.55 -36.14
C ILE A 76 -21.57 -36.69 -35.90
N PRO A 77 -21.91 -37.49 -36.93
CA PRO A 77 -22.89 -38.57 -36.78
C PRO A 77 -22.40 -39.65 -35.80
N PHE A 78 -23.35 -40.31 -35.13
CA PHE A 78 -23.17 -41.39 -34.12
C PHE A 78 -22.42 -41.02 -32.82
N MET A 79 -21.33 -40.26 -32.87
CA MET A 79 -20.48 -39.96 -31.70
C MET A 79 -20.63 -38.52 -31.16
N GLY A 80 -21.18 -37.60 -31.96
CA GLY A 80 -21.17 -36.18 -31.68
C GLY A 80 -21.83 -35.77 -30.36
N GLY A 81 -22.97 -36.37 -30.03
CA GLY A 81 -23.68 -36.11 -28.77
C GLY A 81 -22.88 -36.53 -27.52
N SER A 82 -22.09 -37.59 -27.60
CA SER A 82 -21.23 -38.03 -26.49
C SER A 82 -20.01 -37.12 -26.34
N LEU A 83 -19.37 -36.73 -27.44
CA LEU A 83 -18.24 -35.78 -27.42
C LEU A 83 -18.66 -34.40 -26.91
N ALA A 84 -19.83 -33.89 -27.34
CA ALA A 84 -20.36 -32.62 -26.86
C ALA A 84 -20.62 -32.64 -25.35
N ARG A 85 -21.15 -33.74 -24.80
CA ARG A 85 -21.32 -33.92 -23.34
C ARG A 85 -19.98 -33.94 -22.60
N VAL A 86 -18.96 -34.60 -23.14
CA VAL A 86 -17.60 -34.60 -22.56
C VAL A 86 -17.01 -33.19 -22.59
N PHE A 87 -17.17 -32.46 -23.69
CA PHE A 87 -16.73 -31.07 -23.81
C PHE A 87 -17.45 -30.14 -22.84
N ASP A 88 -18.78 -30.25 -22.69
CA ASP A 88 -19.55 -29.48 -21.72
C ASP A 88 -19.09 -29.78 -20.28
N ARG A 89 -18.82 -31.06 -19.94
CA ARG A 89 -18.22 -31.42 -18.64
C ARG A 89 -16.83 -30.82 -18.47
N MET A 90 -15.99 -30.82 -19.50
CA MET A 90 -14.64 -30.26 -19.45
C MET A 90 -14.66 -28.74 -19.28
N THR A 91 -15.53 -28.02 -19.99
CA THR A 91 -15.68 -26.57 -19.85
C THR A 91 -16.20 -26.19 -18.46
N MET A 92 -17.17 -26.96 -17.93
CA MET A 92 -17.63 -26.80 -16.54
C MET A 92 -16.50 -27.09 -15.54
N PHE A 93 -15.72 -28.16 -15.74
CA PHE A 93 -14.55 -28.46 -14.90
C PHE A 93 -13.53 -27.33 -14.93
N ILE A 94 -13.22 -26.80 -16.11
CA ILE A 94 -12.30 -25.67 -16.30
C ILE A 94 -12.79 -24.46 -15.49
N LYS A 95 -14.06 -24.09 -15.65
CA LYS A 95 -14.62 -22.89 -15.05
C LYS A 95 -14.80 -23.00 -13.54
N PHE A 96 -15.26 -24.15 -13.04
CA PHE A 96 -15.67 -24.31 -11.64
C PHE A 96 -14.62 -24.99 -10.76
N LYS A 97 -13.63 -25.68 -11.35
CA LYS A 97 -12.57 -26.36 -10.59
C LYS A 97 -11.17 -25.86 -10.95
N ALA A 98 -10.80 -25.84 -12.23
CA ALA A 98 -9.44 -25.47 -12.63
C ALA A 98 -9.12 -23.98 -12.38
N LEU A 99 -9.98 -23.06 -12.85
CA LEU A 99 -9.77 -21.62 -12.65
C LEU A 99 -9.74 -21.24 -11.15
N PRO A 100 -10.70 -21.67 -10.30
CA PRO A 100 -10.63 -21.42 -8.86
C PRO A 100 -9.38 -22.02 -8.20
N PHE A 101 -8.93 -23.19 -8.64
CA PHE A 101 -7.69 -23.80 -8.17
C PHE A 101 -6.47 -22.94 -8.54
N MET A 102 -6.35 -22.47 -9.78
CA MET A 102 -5.25 -21.60 -10.21
C MET A 102 -5.22 -20.28 -9.41
N ILE A 103 -6.39 -19.67 -9.19
CA ILE A 103 -6.54 -18.47 -8.36
C ILE A 103 -6.11 -18.77 -6.91
N ARG A 104 -6.46 -19.94 -6.37
CA ARG A 104 -6.04 -20.35 -5.03
C ARG A 104 -4.53 -20.52 -4.93
N VAL A 105 -3.89 -21.21 -5.89
CA VAL A 105 -2.42 -21.37 -5.94
C VAL A 105 -1.74 -20.01 -6.06
N LYS A 106 -2.27 -19.10 -6.88
CA LYS A 106 -1.77 -17.72 -6.98
C LYS A 106 -1.78 -17.01 -5.62
N ARG A 107 -2.87 -17.12 -4.85
CA ARG A 107 -2.99 -16.54 -3.50
C ARG A 107 -2.00 -17.17 -2.52
N VAL A 108 -1.84 -18.50 -2.57
CA VAL A 108 -0.86 -19.21 -1.75
C VAL A 108 0.55 -18.71 -2.03
N LEU A 109 0.94 -18.57 -3.31
CA LEU A 109 2.26 -18.06 -3.70
C LEU A 109 2.46 -16.60 -3.29
N GLU A 110 1.44 -15.76 -3.41
CA GLU A 110 1.46 -14.37 -2.95
C GLU A 110 1.73 -14.29 -1.44
N THR A 111 0.96 -15.06 -0.65
CA THR A 111 1.15 -15.16 0.80
C THR A 111 2.52 -15.74 1.16
N LEU A 112 2.97 -16.78 0.46
CA LEU A 112 4.25 -17.41 0.72
C LEU A 112 5.40 -16.42 0.51
N PHE A 113 5.37 -15.66 -0.58
CA PHE A 113 6.35 -14.61 -0.84
C PHE A 113 6.39 -13.59 0.31
N GLN A 114 5.22 -13.17 0.79
CA GLN A 114 5.12 -12.21 1.89
C GLN A 114 5.66 -12.76 3.21
N LEU A 115 5.34 -14.01 3.54
CA LEU A 115 5.87 -14.67 4.73
C LEU A 115 7.39 -14.78 4.63
N CYS A 116 7.92 -15.24 3.49
CA CYS A 116 9.37 -15.28 3.27
C CYS A 116 10.00 -13.89 3.41
N PHE A 117 9.35 -12.84 2.90
CA PHE A 117 9.88 -11.48 2.92
C PHE A 117 9.85 -10.86 4.34
N VAL A 118 8.77 -11.08 5.08
CA VAL A 118 8.61 -10.67 6.48
C VAL A 118 9.59 -11.42 7.38
N ASP A 119 9.69 -12.74 7.21
CA ASP A 119 10.60 -13.59 7.99
C ASP A 119 12.06 -13.19 7.74
N ALA A 120 12.39 -12.86 6.49
CA ALA A 120 13.70 -12.40 6.08
C ALA A 120 14.10 -11.04 6.67
N THR A 121 13.15 -10.16 7.00
CA THR A 121 13.42 -8.76 7.33
C THR A 121 13.11 -8.42 8.79
N PHE A 122 11.90 -8.68 9.27
CA PHE A 122 11.43 -8.22 10.58
C PHE A 122 11.42 -9.30 11.67
N ARG A 123 11.27 -10.59 11.33
CA ARG A 123 11.35 -11.67 12.34
C ARG A 123 12.78 -12.05 12.74
N ASN A 124 13.77 -11.42 12.14
CA ASN A 124 15.15 -11.56 12.58
C ASN A 124 15.40 -10.76 13.88
N LYS A 125 16.17 -11.32 14.81
CA LYS A 125 16.35 -10.83 16.19
C LYS A 125 16.89 -9.40 16.35
N ASN A 126 17.39 -8.75 15.30
CA ASN A 126 18.07 -7.46 15.40
C ASN A 126 17.20 -6.25 14.98
N VAL A 127 15.96 -6.47 14.56
CA VAL A 127 14.97 -5.38 14.43
C VAL A 127 14.10 -5.37 15.67
N ARG A 128 14.16 -4.30 16.47
CA ARG A 128 13.32 -4.16 17.67
C ARG A 128 12.17 -3.21 17.38
N LEU A 129 10.96 -3.69 17.61
CA LEU A 129 9.74 -2.90 17.42
C LEU A 129 9.31 -2.30 18.76
N ILE A 130 9.11 -0.99 18.78
CA ILE A 130 8.66 -0.24 19.95
C ILE A 130 7.28 0.32 19.63
N PHE A 131 6.26 -0.25 20.26
CA PHE A 131 4.88 0.21 20.10
C PHE A 131 4.55 1.31 21.10
N THR A 132 3.88 2.35 20.62
CA THR A 132 3.36 3.45 21.44
C THR A 132 1.92 3.78 21.02
N GLY A 133 1.13 4.35 21.92
CA GLY A 133 -0.29 4.63 21.65
C GLY A 133 -1.17 3.40 21.85
N GLY A 134 -2.09 3.15 20.91
CA GLY A 134 -3.06 2.05 20.98
C GLY A 134 -2.54 0.70 20.47
N THR A 135 -3.36 -0.35 20.63
CA THR A 135 -3.11 -1.69 20.09
C THR A 135 -3.62 -1.83 18.65
N LEU A 136 -2.84 -2.47 17.77
CA LEU A 136 -3.27 -2.78 16.40
C LEU A 136 -4.08 -4.09 16.37
N GLU A 137 -5.33 -4.03 16.80
CA GLU A 137 -6.26 -5.16 16.77
C GLU A 137 -7.09 -5.11 15.49
N ILE A 138 -6.60 -5.72 14.41
CA ILE A 138 -7.28 -5.70 13.10
C ILE A 138 -8.35 -6.79 12.99
N THR A 139 -8.29 -7.80 13.86
CA THR A 139 -9.27 -8.88 13.94
C THR A 139 -10.36 -8.53 14.95
N ASP A 140 -11.60 -8.85 14.57
CA ASP A 140 -12.73 -8.85 15.50
C ASP A 140 -12.41 -9.75 16.72
N PRO A 141 -12.90 -9.46 17.94
CA PRO A 141 -12.81 -10.39 19.09
C PRO A 141 -13.21 -11.84 18.78
N LEU A 142 -14.05 -12.07 17.76
CA LEU A 142 -14.40 -13.42 17.26
C LEU A 142 -13.41 -14.00 16.22
N ASN A 143 -12.28 -13.34 15.97
CA ASN A 143 -11.31 -13.61 14.89
C ASN A 143 -11.94 -13.68 13.48
N LEU A 144 -13.09 -13.04 13.29
CA LEU A 144 -13.73 -12.95 11.99
C LEU A 144 -13.00 -11.91 11.13
N PRO A 145 -12.79 -12.18 9.83
CA PRO A 145 -12.15 -11.22 8.93
C PRO A 145 -13.07 -10.02 8.73
N THR A 146 -12.67 -8.84 9.16
CA THR A 146 -13.32 -7.57 8.87
C THR A 146 -12.56 -6.79 7.81
N THR A 147 -13.28 -5.99 7.04
CA THR A 147 -12.68 -5.01 6.13
C THR A 147 -12.17 -3.84 6.95
N SER A 148 -10.86 -3.64 6.92
CA SER A 148 -10.14 -2.75 7.83
C SER A 148 -9.33 -1.75 7.02
N LEU A 149 -9.24 -0.49 7.47
CA LEU A 149 -8.48 0.55 6.76
C LEU A 149 -7.33 1.06 7.62
N ILE A 150 -6.11 0.91 7.09
CA ILE A 150 -4.88 1.39 7.70
C ILE A 150 -4.36 2.54 6.85
N ILE A 151 -4.05 3.67 7.49
CA ILE A 151 -3.32 4.77 6.87
C ILE A 151 -1.98 4.92 7.57
N GLY A 152 -0.92 5.22 6.82
CA GLY A 152 0.42 5.36 7.37
C GLY A 152 1.19 6.50 6.69
N ASN A 153 2.15 7.09 7.40
CA ASN A 153 3.20 7.87 6.75
C ASN A 153 4.12 6.91 5.95
N HIS A 154 4.80 7.42 4.93
CA HIS A 154 5.70 6.60 4.12
C HIS A 154 7.14 7.07 4.23
N ARG A 155 7.92 6.36 5.06
CA ARG A 155 9.33 6.66 5.34
C ARG A 155 10.28 5.74 4.62
N SER A 156 9.90 4.49 4.39
CA SER A 156 10.73 3.53 3.67
C SER A 156 9.89 2.62 2.80
N ILE A 157 10.48 2.10 1.72
CA ILE A 157 9.88 1.01 0.93
C ILE A 157 9.60 -0.22 1.80
N MET A 158 10.29 -0.34 2.93
CA MET A 158 10.13 -1.40 3.90
C MET A 158 8.86 -1.25 4.75
N ASP A 159 8.16 -0.10 4.69
CA ASP A 159 6.87 0.10 5.36
C ASP A 159 5.81 -0.88 4.85
N TYR A 160 5.85 -1.25 3.56
CA TYR A 160 4.96 -2.26 2.98
C TYR A 160 5.12 -3.61 3.69
N THR A 161 6.37 -4.01 3.96
CA THR A 161 6.68 -5.26 4.66
C THR A 161 6.41 -5.15 6.15
N LEU A 162 6.69 -3.99 6.75
CA LEU A 162 6.39 -3.73 8.15
C LEU A 162 4.90 -3.83 8.43
N ILE A 163 4.06 -3.14 7.64
CA ILE A 163 2.60 -3.22 7.81
C ILE A 163 2.12 -4.65 7.59
N ASN A 164 2.72 -5.40 6.66
CA ASN A 164 2.39 -6.82 6.50
C ASN A 164 2.73 -7.64 7.76
N TYR A 165 3.91 -7.43 8.33
CA TYR A 165 4.29 -8.04 9.62
C TYR A 165 3.31 -7.67 10.73
N LEU A 166 2.94 -6.39 10.85
CA LEU A 166 2.02 -5.89 11.87
C LEU A 166 0.61 -6.47 11.73
N VAL A 167 0.13 -6.60 10.50
CA VAL A 167 -1.20 -7.15 10.20
C VAL A 167 -1.24 -8.65 10.47
N GLN A 168 -0.16 -9.38 10.19
CA GLN A 168 -0.04 -10.81 10.50
C GLN A 168 -0.02 -11.08 12.02
N GLY A 169 0.58 -10.17 12.80
CA GLY A 169 0.70 -10.28 14.25
C GLY A 169 1.54 -11.49 14.72
N ASP A 170 1.54 -11.72 16.03
CA ASP A 170 2.39 -12.76 16.66
C ASP A 170 1.91 -14.19 16.40
N LYS A 171 0.65 -14.36 16.02
CA LYS A 171 0.03 -15.68 15.80
C LYS A 171 0.32 -16.27 14.41
N CYS A 172 1.11 -15.59 13.60
CA CYS A 172 1.33 -16.00 12.24
C CYS A 172 2.19 -17.27 12.15
N PRO A 173 1.77 -18.29 11.39
CA PRO A 173 2.59 -19.48 11.15
C PRO A 173 3.90 -19.10 10.44
N GLY A 174 4.98 -19.81 10.75
CA GLY A 174 6.20 -19.76 9.96
C GLY A 174 5.99 -20.32 8.54
N VAL A 175 6.88 -20.01 7.60
CA VAL A 175 6.80 -20.46 6.19
C VAL A 175 6.54 -21.96 6.05
N LEU A 176 7.29 -22.79 6.78
CA LEU A 176 7.18 -24.26 6.73
C LEU A 176 5.81 -24.75 7.23
N GLN A 177 5.31 -24.16 8.31
CA GLN A 177 4.00 -24.52 8.87
C GLN A 177 2.89 -24.11 7.91
N TYR A 178 2.98 -22.92 7.32
CA TYR A 178 2.04 -22.46 6.30
C TYR A 178 2.02 -23.38 5.08
N LEU A 179 3.19 -23.79 4.58
CA LEU A 179 3.31 -24.74 3.47
C LEU A 179 2.69 -26.09 3.81
N ARG A 180 2.97 -26.64 4.99
CA ARG A 180 2.40 -27.91 5.45
C ARG A 180 0.88 -27.85 5.57
N ASN A 181 0.36 -26.76 6.15
CA ASN A 181 -1.09 -26.55 6.29
C ASN A 181 -1.77 -26.42 4.91
N THR A 182 -1.12 -25.69 4.00
CA THR A 182 -1.61 -25.53 2.62
C THR A 182 -1.58 -26.84 1.85
N LEU A 183 -0.54 -27.66 2.02
CA LEU A 183 -0.40 -28.98 1.39
C LEU A 183 -1.41 -29.99 1.93
N ASN A 184 -1.77 -29.89 3.21
CA ASN A 184 -2.81 -30.69 3.84
C ASN A 184 -4.22 -30.14 3.58
N TRP A 185 -4.33 -28.98 2.91
CA TRP A 185 -5.58 -28.29 2.60
C TRP A 185 -6.42 -28.00 3.85
N ASN A 186 -5.77 -27.93 5.01
CA ASN A 186 -6.42 -27.55 6.26
C ASN A 186 -6.64 -26.04 6.26
N VAL A 187 -7.90 -25.66 6.43
CA VAL A 187 -8.45 -24.33 6.11
C VAL A 187 -8.19 -23.29 7.21
N ASP A 188 -7.68 -23.69 8.37
CA ASP A 188 -7.78 -22.85 9.58
C ASP A 188 -6.59 -21.91 9.82
N CYS A 189 -5.65 -21.78 8.88
CA CYS A 189 -4.63 -20.74 8.97
C CYS A 189 -5.23 -19.39 8.56
N PHE A 190 -5.86 -18.71 9.52
CA PHE A 190 -6.29 -17.32 9.35
C PHE A 190 -5.06 -16.44 9.10
N LEU A 191 -4.86 -16.04 7.84
CA LEU A 191 -3.93 -14.99 7.50
C LEU A 191 -4.73 -13.77 6.98
N PRO A 192 -4.66 -12.63 7.67
CA PRO A 192 -5.36 -11.43 7.22
C PRO A 192 -4.88 -11.03 5.82
N LYS A 193 -5.85 -10.86 4.91
CA LYS A 193 -5.57 -10.54 3.52
C LYS A 193 -5.32 -9.04 3.37
N LEU A 194 -4.06 -8.65 3.47
CA LEU A 194 -3.63 -7.27 3.24
C LEU A 194 -3.63 -6.93 1.75
N LYS A 195 -4.00 -5.70 1.39
CA LYS A 195 -3.82 -5.11 0.05
C LYS A 195 -3.47 -3.64 0.22
N PHE A 196 -2.44 -3.20 -0.49
CA PHE A 196 -2.04 -1.80 -0.57
C PHE A 196 -2.75 -1.11 -1.74
N LEU A 197 -3.25 0.10 -1.48
CA LEU A 197 -3.82 0.99 -2.50
C LEU A 197 -2.76 2.00 -2.92
N SER A 198 -2.12 1.77 -4.06
CA SER A 198 -1.10 2.67 -4.61
C SER A 198 -1.09 2.66 -6.13
N TRP A 199 -0.73 3.80 -6.74
CA TRP A 199 -0.57 3.95 -8.20
C TRP A 199 -1.75 3.37 -9.02
N GLY A 200 -2.97 3.65 -8.57
CA GLY A 200 -4.21 3.19 -9.18
C GLY A 200 -4.38 1.67 -9.23
N ARG A 201 -3.79 0.92 -8.28
CA ARG A 201 -3.91 -0.53 -8.21
C ARG A 201 -3.95 -1.05 -6.76
N LEU A 202 -4.68 -2.16 -6.58
CA LEU A 202 -4.65 -2.99 -5.38
C LEU A 202 -3.53 -4.03 -5.51
N THR A 203 -2.50 -3.93 -4.67
CA THR A 203 -1.35 -4.86 -4.73
C THR A 203 -0.88 -5.22 -3.33
N ASN A 204 -0.41 -6.46 -3.12
CA ASN A 204 0.25 -6.86 -1.86
C ASN A 204 1.66 -7.39 -2.11
N MET A 205 2.19 -7.13 -3.31
CA MET A 205 3.59 -7.41 -3.63
C MET A 205 4.02 -6.48 -4.77
N PRO A 206 5.33 -6.26 -4.94
CA PRO A 206 5.89 -5.55 -6.08
C PRO A 206 5.64 -6.37 -7.35
N SER A 207 4.51 -6.11 -8.01
CA SER A 207 4.15 -6.78 -9.26
C SER A 207 4.68 -6.02 -10.46
N ILE A 208 4.93 -6.72 -11.57
CA ILE A 208 5.31 -6.07 -12.85
C ILE A 208 4.25 -5.04 -13.26
N GLY A 209 2.97 -5.34 -12.99
CA GLY A 209 1.87 -4.40 -13.22
C GLY A 209 1.91 -3.16 -12.32
N LEU A 210 2.42 -3.26 -11.09
CA LEU A 210 2.65 -2.11 -10.22
C LEU A 210 3.81 -1.27 -10.77
N LEU A 211 4.93 -1.90 -11.13
CA LEU A 211 6.09 -1.23 -11.72
C LEU A 211 5.72 -0.50 -13.02
N SER A 212 4.91 -1.13 -13.87
CA SER A 212 4.37 -0.51 -15.07
C SER A 212 3.50 0.71 -14.75
N ASN A 213 2.63 0.63 -13.73
CA ASN A 213 1.84 1.79 -13.31
C ASN A 213 2.72 2.91 -12.74
N ILE A 214 3.76 2.60 -11.97
CA ILE A 214 4.71 3.60 -11.45
C ILE A 214 5.42 4.33 -12.60
N LEU A 215 5.76 3.61 -13.68
CA LEU A 215 6.45 4.19 -14.83
C LEU A 215 5.52 4.98 -15.77
N LEU A 216 4.27 4.55 -15.91
CA LEU A 216 3.35 5.07 -16.93
C LEU A 216 2.28 6.02 -16.40
N LYS A 217 1.89 5.90 -15.13
CA LYS A 217 0.80 6.69 -14.55
C LYS A 217 1.36 7.79 -13.67
N ASP A 218 0.56 8.83 -13.52
CA ASP A 218 0.81 9.86 -12.52
C ASP A 218 0.73 9.25 -11.11
N GLU A 219 1.52 9.84 -10.23
CA GLU A 219 1.64 9.48 -8.84
C GLU A 219 0.33 9.71 -8.06
N ASN A 220 -0.53 10.60 -8.58
CA ASN A 220 -1.88 10.85 -8.09
C ASN A 220 -2.93 9.85 -8.59
N ALA A 221 -2.53 8.81 -9.33
CA ALA A 221 -3.46 7.79 -9.80
C ALA A 221 -4.11 7.06 -8.61
N ALA A 222 -5.43 7.22 -8.50
CA ALA A 222 -6.23 6.56 -7.49
C ALA A 222 -7.00 5.36 -8.05
N VAL A 223 -7.29 4.41 -7.17
CA VAL A 223 -8.22 3.32 -7.50
C VAL A 223 -9.65 3.89 -7.47
N ASP A 224 -10.45 3.59 -8.49
CA ASP A 224 -11.85 4.03 -8.47
C ASP A 224 -12.62 3.30 -7.37
N SER A 225 -13.57 4.03 -6.80
CA SER A 225 -14.46 3.53 -5.78
C SER A 225 -15.26 2.30 -6.26
N GLN A 226 -15.68 2.24 -7.54
CA GLN A 226 -16.44 1.11 -8.09
C GLN A 226 -15.58 -0.14 -8.20
N ASP A 227 -14.36 0.00 -8.73
CA ASP A 227 -13.41 -1.10 -8.83
C ASP A 227 -13.10 -1.71 -7.46
N LEU A 228 -12.98 -0.86 -6.43
CA LEU A 228 -12.77 -1.30 -5.05
C LEU A 228 -13.99 -2.04 -4.49
N GLU A 229 -15.19 -1.56 -4.79
CA GLU A 229 -16.44 -2.19 -4.37
C GLU A 229 -16.61 -3.57 -5.01
N ASP A 230 -16.35 -3.68 -6.32
CA ASP A 230 -16.38 -4.95 -7.06
C ASP A 230 -15.31 -5.92 -6.56
N PHE A 231 -14.13 -5.41 -6.23
CA PHE A 231 -13.07 -6.19 -5.60
C PHE A 231 -13.52 -6.79 -4.25
N LEU A 232 -14.06 -5.96 -3.35
CA LEU A 232 -14.52 -6.41 -2.03
C LEU A 232 -15.71 -7.38 -2.15
N LYS A 233 -16.62 -7.16 -3.10
CA LYS A 233 -17.71 -8.10 -3.39
C LYS A 233 -17.21 -9.44 -3.97
N LYS A 234 -16.15 -9.42 -4.79
CA LYS A 234 -15.56 -10.63 -5.41
C LYS A 234 -14.72 -11.43 -4.42
N GLU A 235 -13.89 -10.77 -3.62
CA GLU A 235 -12.87 -11.41 -2.78
C GLU A 235 -13.21 -11.48 -1.28
N GLY A 236 -14.22 -10.73 -0.83
CA GLY A 236 -14.67 -10.65 0.57
C GLY A 236 -13.87 -9.62 1.39
N ASN A 237 -13.88 -9.80 2.71
CA ASN A 237 -13.23 -8.88 3.65
C ASN A 237 -11.70 -8.87 3.49
N HIS A 238 -11.12 -7.67 3.47
CA HIS A 238 -9.68 -7.42 3.28
C HIS A 238 -9.20 -6.27 4.18
N VAL A 239 -7.93 -6.35 4.58
CA VAL A 239 -7.24 -5.22 5.21
C VAL A 239 -6.68 -4.36 4.08
N LEU A 240 -7.11 -3.11 4.02
CA LEU A 240 -6.68 -2.13 3.03
C LEU A 240 -5.68 -1.18 3.70
N ALA A 241 -4.45 -1.13 3.18
CA ALA A 241 -3.44 -0.18 3.64
C ALA A 241 -3.21 0.89 2.57
N LEU A 242 -3.13 2.14 2.99
CA LEU A 242 -2.82 3.26 2.12
C LEU A 242 -1.74 4.16 2.70
N PHE A 243 -0.90 4.66 1.81
CA PHE A 243 0.10 5.68 2.11
C PHE A 243 -0.32 6.95 1.36
N PRO A 244 -0.83 7.97 2.07
CA PRO A 244 -1.14 9.25 1.43
C PRO A 244 0.12 9.92 0.87
N GLU A 245 1.28 9.62 1.45
CA GLU A 245 2.59 9.95 0.89
C GLU A 245 3.03 8.79 0.00
N VAL A 246 2.94 8.96 -1.32
CA VAL A 246 3.28 7.88 -2.25
C VAL A 246 4.80 7.73 -2.41
N ASN A 247 5.54 8.80 -2.11
CA ASN A 247 6.99 8.86 -2.22
C ASN A 247 7.66 8.90 -0.85
N ILE A 248 8.93 8.51 -0.81
CA ILE A 248 9.77 8.63 0.37
C ILE A 248 10.36 10.04 0.41
N ILE A 249 10.34 10.67 1.57
CA ILE A 249 10.91 12.01 1.75
C ILE A 249 12.43 12.01 1.50
N THR A 250 12.87 12.80 0.52
CA THR A 250 14.29 13.12 0.29
C THR A 250 14.55 14.59 0.62
N SER A 251 15.82 14.97 0.80
CA SER A 251 16.18 16.37 1.06
C SER A 251 15.73 17.29 -0.08
N GLU A 252 15.82 16.83 -1.32
CA GLU A 252 15.42 17.59 -2.50
C GLU A 252 13.89 17.72 -2.58
N LEU A 253 13.15 16.61 -2.39
CA LEU A 253 11.69 16.65 -2.36
C LEU A 253 11.18 17.54 -1.22
N ARG A 254 11.82 17.49 -0.05
CA ARG A 254 11.49 18.36 1.08
C ARG A 254 11.69 19.84 0.75
N LEU A 255 12.79 20.19 0.07
CA LEU A 255 13.06 21.58 -0.36
C LEU A 255 12.00 22.05 -1.38
N VAL A 256 11.71 21.22 -2.38
CA VAL A 256 10.69 21.52 -3.40
C VAL A 256 9.31 21.68 -2.75
N GLN A 257 8.92 20.75 -1.88
CA GLN A 257 7.65 20.82 -1.16
C GLN A 257 7.55 22.09 -0.32
N ARG A 258 8.58 22.43 0.47
CA ARG A 258 8.55 23.64 1.31
C ARG A 258 8.41 24.91 0.47
N LYS A 259 9.11 24.98 -0.66
CA LYS A 259 8.98 26.11 -1.59
C LYS A 259 7.54 26.23 -2.10
N LEU A 260 7.00 25.14 -2.63
CA LEU A 260 5.64 25.13 -3.18
C LEU A 260 4.55 25.35 -2.13
N ALA A 261 4.73 24.84 -0.92
CA ALA A 261 3.80 25.04 0.18
C ALA A 261 3.79 26.51 0.62
N ARG A 262 4.95 27.19 0.67
CA ARG A 262 5.01 28.64 0.93
C ARG A 262 4.33 29.44 -0.17
N ASP A 263 4.61 29.09 -1.43
CA ASP A 263 4.04 29.80 -2.58
C ASP A 263 2.50 29.68 -2.63
N ASN A 264 1.95 28.57 -2.13
CA ASN A 264 0.50 28.28 -2.14
C ASN A 264 -0.19 28.44 -0.77
N TYR A 265 0.51 28.96 0.26
CA TYR A 265 -0.02 29.10 1.63
C TYR A 265 -0.54 27.77 2.24
N LEU A 266 0.10 26.65 1.89
CA LEU A 266 -0.20 25.33 2.45
C LEU A 266 0.59 25.10 3.75
N PRO A 267 0.11 24.20 4.63
CA PRO A 267 0.86 23.81 5.82
C PRO A 267 2.26 23.30 5.47
N LEU A 268 3.25 23.71 6.27
CA LEU A 268 4.62 23.27 6.13
C LEU A 268 4.84 22.02 6.97
N PHE A 269 5.38 20.99 6.34
CA PHE A 269 5.79 19.74 6.97
C PHE A 269 7.31 19.60 6.92
N ASP A 270 7.91 19.11 8.00
CA ASP A 270 9.36 18.97 8.14
C ASP A 270 9.83 17.53 7.99
N GLY A 271 9.06 16.59 8.54
CA GLY A 271 9.33 15.17 8.53
C GLY A 271 8.55 14.39 7.48
N ILE A 272 7.43 14.92 6.97
CA ILE A 272 6.53 14.18 6.09
C ILE A 272 6.25 14.90 4.78
N LEU A 273 5.86 14.14 3.77
CA LEU A 273 5.36 14.71 2.53
C LEU A 273 3.89 15.11 2.68
N TYR A 274 3.48 16.09 1.87
CA TYR A 274 2.10 16.54 1.84
C TYR A 274 1.18 15.38 1.37
N PRO A 275 0.07 15.11 2.07
CA PRO A 275 -0.72 13.90 1.83
C PRO A 275 -1.53 13.99 0.53
N ARG A 276 -1.72 12.84 -0.13
CA ARG A 276 -2.62 12.70 -1.28
C ARG A 276 -3.97 12.17 -0.86
N PHE A 277 -5.00 12.88 -1.31
CA PHE A 277 -6.36 12.64 -0.83
C PHE A 277 -7.12 11.60 -1.63
N LYS A 278 -6.83 11.45 -2.94
CA LYS A 278 -7.68 10.69 -3.89
C LYS A 278 -7.90 9.23 -3.49
N ASN A 279 -6.87 8.53 -3.01
CA ASN A 279 -7.02 7.13 -2.57
C ASN A 279 -7.88 7.02 -1.29
N LEU A 280 -7.70 7.93 -0.34
CA LEU A 280 -8.48 7.95 0.89
C LEU A 280 -9.94 8.29 0.60
N THR A 281 -10.20 9.31 -0.22
CA THR A 281 -11.55 9.70 -0.60
C THR A 281 -12.25 8.56 -1.34
N SER A 282 -11.62 7.95 -2.35
CA SER A 282 -12.18 6.78 -3.04
C SER A 282 -12.51 5.61 -2.10
N THR A 283 -11.63 5.32 -1.12
CA THR A 283 -11.82 4.22 -0.18
C THR A 283 -12.97 4.49 0.80
N VAL A 284 -13.00 5.67 1.40
CA VAL A 284 -14.08 6.07 2.33
C VAL A 284 -15.42 6.16 1.58
N ASN A 285 -15.42 6.57 0.31
CA ASN A 285 -16.61 6.59 -0.54
C ASN A 285 -17.13 5.18 -0.83
N CYS A 286 -16.22 4.23 -1.06
CA CYS A 286 -16.56 2.81 -1.19
C CYS A 286 -17.22 2.29 0.09
N PHE A 287 -16.61 2.53 1.26
CA PHE A 287 -17.15 2.07 2.55
C PHE A 287 -18.52 2.68 2.86
N ALA A 288 -18.70 3.99 2.60
CA ALA A 288 -19.98 4.65 2.79
C ALA A 288 -21.09 4.02 1.92
N ARG A 289 -20.77 3.59 0.69
CA ARG A 289 -21.73 2.90 -0.19
C ARG A 289 -22.04 1.49 0.30
N LEU A 290 -21.03 0.74 0.73
CA LEU A 290 -21.20 -0.61 1.28
C LEU A 290 -22.04 -0.63 2.57
N GLN A 291 -21.93 0.41 3.41
CA GLN A 291 -22.74 0.58 4.63
C GLN A 291 -24.05 1.36 4.42
N HIS A 292 -24.39 1.76 3.18
CA HIS A 292 -25.56 2.58 2.88
C HIS A 292 -25.65 3.89 3.70
N VAL A 293 -24.50 4.50 4.03
CA VAL A 293 -24.46 5.77 4.76
C VAL A 293 -24.76 6.92 3.81
N GLU A 294 -25.83 7.66 4.06
CA GLU A 294 -26.17 8.84 3.28
C GLU A 294 -25.15 9.95 3.51
N ARG A 295 -24.36 10.25 2.48
CA ARG A 295 -23.52 11.45 2.48
C ARG A 295 -24.36 12.69 2.25
N SER A 296 -23.99 13.79 2.92
CA SER A 296 -24.66 15.09 2.78
C SER A 296 -24.73 15.51 1.30
N ARG A 297 -25.92 15.37 0.70
CA ARG A 297 -26.18 15.60 -0.73
C ARG A 297 -26.08 17.08 -1.12
N LYS A 298 -26.11 18.00 -0.14
CA LYS A 298 -26.13 19.46 -0.34
C LYS A 298 -24.91 19.96 -1.12
N THR A 299 -23.73 19.38 -0.90
CA THR A 299 -22.49 19.79 -1.58
C THR A 299 -22.48 19.44 -3.07
N ARG A 300 -23.22 18.40 -3.51
CA ARG A 300 -23.25 17.94 -4.90
C ARG A 300 -24.01 18.90 -5.82
N TYR A 301 -25.10 19.48 -5.32
CA TYR A 301 -25.87 20.51 -6.02
C TYR A 301 -25.08 21.83 -6.11
N ILE A 302 -24.41 22.21 -5.03
CA ILE A 302 -23.58 23.41 -5.00
C ILE A 302 -22.37 23.26 -5.92
N LYS A 303 -21.70 22.08 -5.98
CA LYS A 303 -20.58 21.83 -6.90
C LYS A 303 -21.03 21.90 -8.37
N LYS A 304 -22.19 21.32 -8.72
CA LYS A 304 -22.77 21.45 -10.08
C LYS A 304 -23.12 22.89 -10.42
N ALA A 305 -23.69 23.65 -9.48
CA ALA A 305 -24.00 25.06 -9.67
C ALA A 305 -22.73 25.89 -9.84
N ALA A 306 -21.74 25.72 -8.96
CA ALA A 306 -20.46 26.44 -8.97
C ALA A 306 -19.64 26.18 -10.24
N ILE A 307 -19.59 24.93 -10.72
CA ILE A 307 -18.91 24.58 -11.98
C ILE A 307 -19.66 25.17 -13.18
N LYS A 308 -21.00 25.15 -13.16
CA LYS A 308 -21.79 25.75 -14.24
C LYS A 308 -21.60 27.28 -14.27
N THR A 309 -21.59 27.94 -13.12
CA THR A 309 -21.33 29.38 -13.03
C THR A 309 -19.88 29.73 -13.34
N SER A 310 -18.88 28.95 -12.89
CA SER A 310 -17.47 29.23 -13.21
C SER A 310 -17.17 29.01 -14.69
N SER A 311 -17.75 27.98 -15.31
CA SER A 311 -17.63 27.75 -16.76
C SER A 311 -18.35 28.82 -17.60
N MET A 312 -19.40 29.44 -17.06
CA MET A 312 -20.07 30.58 -17.72
C MET A 312 -19.28 31.87 -17.52
N VAL A 313 -18.74 32.11 -16.33
CA VAL A 313 -17.95 33.31 -16.02
C VAL A 313 -16.58 33.29 -16.70
N SER A 314 -15.92 32.12 -16.83
CA SER A 314 -14.66 32.00 -17.56
C SER A 314 -14.83 32.19 -19.07
N LYS A 315 -15.98 31.77 -19.63
CA LYS A 315 -16.36 32.07 -21.02
C LYS A 315 -16.63 33.55 -21.27
N VAL A 316 -17.01 34.30 -20.22
CA VAL A 316 -17.37 35.72 -20.33
C VAL A 316 -16.19 36.65 -19.99
N LYS A 317 -15.24 36.25 -19.13
CA LYS A 317 -14.25 37.19 -18.59
C LYS A 317 -12.93 37.33 -19.34
N HIS A 318 -12.37 36.34 -20.06
CA HIS A 318 -11.07 36.55 -20.72
C HIS A 318 -10.81 35.69 -21.98
N PRO A 319 -10.78 36.30 -23.18
CA PRO A 319 -10.16 35.70 -24.36
C PRO A 319 -8.61 35.82 -24.39
N ARG A 320 -7.96 36.44 -23.39
CA ARG A 320 -6.52 36.82 -23.50
C ARG A 320 -5.60 36.56 -22.29
N SER A 321 -6.06 36.02 -21.16
CA SER A 321 -5.13 35.65 -20.08
C SER A 321 -4.65 34.20 -20.25
N ARG A 322 -3.48 34.02 -20.88
CA ARG A 322 -2.74 32.76 -20.81
C ARG A 322 -2.23 32.58 -19.39
N THR A 323 -3.00 31.94 -18.52
CA THR A 323 -2.42 31.26 -17.35
C THR A 323 -1.37 30.29 -17.88
N SER A 324 -0.14 30.38 -17.35
CA SER A 324 0.94 29.58 -17.91
C SER A 324 0.63 28.10 -17.66
N ALA A 325 0.76 27.26 -18.69
CA ALA A 325 0.53 25.81 -18.55
C ALA A 325 1.41 25.18 -17.44
N ARG A 326 2.49 25.87 -17.07
CA ARG A 326 3.42 25.49 -16.01
C ARG A 326 2.82 25.64 -14.60
N GLU A 327 2.10 26.72 -14.33
CA GLU A 327 1.45 26.95 -13.03
C GLU A 327 0.28 25.96 -12.83
N ILE A 328 -0.50 25.71 -13.89
CA ILE A 328 -1.58 24.73 -13.86
C ILE A 328 -1.03 23.32 -13.64
N ALA A 329 0.06 22.95 -14.33
CA ALA A 329 0.71 21.65 -14.13
C ALA A 329 1.29 21.49 -12.72
N GLN A 330 1.82 22.57 -12.11
CA GLN A 330 2.33 22.54 -10.74
C GLN A 330 1.23 22.37 -9.70
N VAL A 331 0.09 23.03 -9.88
CA VAL A 331 -1.08 22.87 -8.99
C VAL A 331 -1.72 21.48 -9.19
N ASN A 332 -1.80 21.00 -10.43
CA ASN A 332 -2.30 19.67 -10.75
C ASN A 332 -1.39 18.55 -10.24
N LEU A 333 -0.09 18.79 -10.06
CA LEU A 333 0.82 17.84 -9.41
C LEU A 333 0.41 17.52 -7.97
N PHE A 334 -0.20 18.47 -7.25
CA PHE A 334 -0.59 18.29 -5.84
C PHE A 334 -2.08 17.97 -5.66
N LEU A 335 -2.95 18.57 -6.46
CA LEU A 335 -4.40 18.37 -6.34
C LEU A 335 -4.92 17.23 -7.24
N GLY A 336 -4.10 16.80 -8.22
CA GLY A 336 -4.45 15.84 -9.26
C GLY A 336 -5.46 16.40 -10.25
N ASP A 337 -5.41 15.94 -11.50
CA ASP A 337 -6.36 16.37 -12.53
C ASP A 337 -7.81 15.96 -12.16
N ASP A 338 -8.64 16.94 -11.82
CA ASP A 338 -10.07 16.76 -11.54
C ASP A 338 -10.95 16.95 -12.78
N LEU A 339 -10.37 17.39 -13.89
CA LEU A 339 -11.11 17.85 -15.07
C LEU A 339 -11.72 16.72 -15.94
N PHE A 340 -11.39 15.45 -15.68
CA PHE A 340 -11.89 14.31 -16.46
C PHE A 340 -12.44 13.14 -15.64
N ALA A 341 -12.72 13.33 -14.35
CA ALA A 341 -13.47 12.32 -13.59
C ALA A 341 -14.91 12.27 -14.15
N ASN A 342 -15.20 11.22 -14.93
CA ASN A 342 -16.47 10.94 -15.59
C ASN A 342 -17.69 11.37 -14.74
N PRO A 343 -18.75 11.94 -15.35
CA PRO A 343 -19.99 12.24 -14.65
C PRO A 343 -20.57 10.91 -14.13
N SER A 344 -20.37 10.66 -12.83
CA SER A 344 -20.79 9.42 -12.19
C SER A 344 -22.30 9.21 -12.37
N ALA A 345 -22.58 8.07 -13.00
CA ALA A 345 -23.85 7.48 -13.34
C ALA A 345 -24.99 7.80 -12.35
N THR A 346 -26.15 8.13 -12.91
CA THR A 346 -27.45 7.96 -12.25
C THR A 346 -27.62 6.50 -11.86
N VAL A 347 -27.42 6.21 -10.58
CA VAL A 347 -27.56 4.87 -10.00
C VAL A 347 -29.03 4.46 -10.05
N LYS A 348 -29.39 3.61 -11.00
CA LYS A 348 -30.49 2.65 -10.81
C LYS A 348 -29.94 1.52 -9.96
N ALA A 349 -30.61 1.23 -8.85
CA ALA A 349 -30.26 0.14 -7.95
C ALA A 349 -30.45 -1.21 -8.68
N GLU A 350 -29.37 -1.80 -9.19
CA GLU A 350 -29.38 -3.22 -9.51
C GLU A 350 -29.02 -4.01 -8.26
N GLN A 351 -30.04 -4.60 -7.63
CA GLN A 351 -29.88 -5.70 -6.69
C GLN A 351 -29.45 -6.93 -7.48
N LYS A 352 -28.18 -7.34 -7.38
CA LYS A 352 -27.75 -8.68 -7.78
C LYS A 352 -26.91 -9.34 -6.68
N THR A 353 -27.58 -10.27 -6.01
CA THR A 353 -27.11 -11.52 -5.37
C THR A 353 -25.84 -11.47 -4.51
N LEU A 354 -26.10 -11.54 -3.21
CA LEU A 354 -25.18 -11.70 -2.08
C LEU A 354 -24.11 -12.79 -2.30
N LYS A 355 -22.85 -12.41 -2.10
CA LYS A 355 -21.80 -13.27 -1.53
C LYS A 355 -21.24 -12.55 -0.31
N ALA A 356 -21.23 -13.26 0.82
CA ALA A 356 -20.73 -12.92 2.17
C ALA A 356 -20.99 -11.48 2.68
N PRO A 357 -21.63 -11.28 3.85
CA PRO A 357 -21.76 -9.94 4.41
C PRO A 357 -20.37 -9.31 4.62
N ILE A 358 -20.10 -8.22 3.89
CA ILE A 358 -18.88 -7.44 4.09
C ILE A 358 -19.06 -6.70 5.41
N SER A 359 -18.26 -7.06 6.41
CA SER A 359 -18.24 -6.37 7.70
C SER A 359 -17.09 -5.39 7.67
N ILE A 360 -17.36 -4.11 7.93
CA ILE A 360 -16.34 -3.06 7.98
C ILE A 360 -16.02 -2.79 9.45
N SER A 361 -14.72 -2.75 9.78
CA SER A 361 -14.25 -2.41 11.12
C SER A 361 -14.76 -1.03 11.56
N PRO A 362 -15.11 -0.84 12.84
CA PRO A 362 -15.52 0.46 13.37
C PRO A 362 -14.38 1.51 13.38
N PHE A 363 -13.13 1.08 13.26
CA PHE A 363 -11.96 1.95 13.35
C PHE A 363 -11.15 1.98 12.05
N LEU A 364 -10.65 3.18 11.75
CA LEU A 364 -9.50 3.42 10.89
C LEU A 364 -8.26 3.44 11.78
N TRP A 365 -7.24 2.67 11.42
CA TRP A 365 -5.96 2.66 12.12
C TRP A 365 -5.00 3.62 11.44
N ASP A 366 -4.42 4.50 12.24
CA ASP A 366 -3.49 5.52 11.80
C ASP A 366 -2.10 5.24 12.38
N LEU A 367 -1.15 4.91 11.50
CA LEU A 367 0.20 4.52 11.86
C LEU A 367 1.18 5.68 11.64
N THR A 368 1.99 5.95 12.65
CA THR A 368 3.18 6.81 12.54
C THR A 368 4.41 5.96 12.78
N ILE A 369 5.19 5.76 11.72
CA ILE A 369 6.36 4.89 11.68
C ILE A 369 7.62 5.75 11.64
N VAL A 370 8.57 5.46 12.54
CA VAL A 370 9.90 6.07 12.57
C VAL A 370 10.94 4.97 12.73
N TYR A 371 12.01 5.04 11.94
CA TYR A 371 13.14 4.12 12.05
C TYR A 371 14.33 4.84 12.68
N TYR A 372 14.98 4.17 13.62
CA TYR A 372 16.19 4.64 14.27
C TYR A 372 17.29 3.59 14.16
N ARG A 373 18.54 4.05 14.14
CA ARG A 373 19.73 3.23 14.32
C ARG A 373 20.51 3.77 15.50
N ALA A 374 20.97 2.88 16.37
CA ALA A 374 21.92 3.25 17.41
C ALA A 374 23.29 3.46 16.76
N THR A 375 23.80 4.68 16.80
CA THR A 375 25.16 5.04 16.40
C THR A 375 25.98 5.35 17.66
N TYR A 376 27.26 5.01 17.60
CA TYR A 376 28.22 5.30 18.65
C TYR A 376 29.04 6.51 18.19
N SER A 377 28.82 7.67 18.81
CA SER A 377 29.48 8.92 18.45
C SER A 377 30.58 9.27 19.45
N SER A 378 31.72 9.73 18.93
CA SER A 378 32.81 10.32 19.72
C SER A 378 32.70 11.85 19.69
N GLY A 379 32.98 12.52 20.81
CA GLY A 379 32.67 13.93 21.06
C GLY A 379 33.15 14.96 20.02
N ASP A 380 34.15 14.65 19.20
CA ASP A 380 34.75 15.59 18.24
C ASP A 380 34.07 15.60 16.85
N GLN A 381 33.28 14.59 16.48
CA GLN A 381 32.71 14.49 15.12
C GLN A 381 31.46 15.37 14.89
N HIS A 382 30.90 16.01 15.92
CA HIS A 382 29.61 16.72 15.83
C HIS A 382 29.56 18.11 16.47
N ALA A 383 30.67 18.85 16.51
CA ALA A 383 30.67 20.25 16.95
C ALA A 383 29.70 21.16 16.16
N HIS A 384 29.31 20.78 14.92
CA HIS A 384 28.49 21.61 14.03
C HIS A 384 26.99 21.29 14.00
N VAL A 385 26.53 20.18 14.62
CA VAL A 385 25.09 19.81 14.62
C VAL A 385 24.39 20.23 15.92
N HIS A 386 25.15 20.38 17.01
CA HIS A 386 24.62 20.75 18.32
C HIS A 386 24.40 22.27 18.54
N GLU A 387 24.77 23.14 17.60
CA GLU A 387 24.52 24.59 17.75
C GLU A 387 23.05 25.00 17.61
N GLN A 388 22.18 24.17 17.01
CA GLN A 388 20.76 24.51 16.82
C GLN A 388 19.81 23.96 17.91
N HIS A 389 20.25 23.04 18.76
CA HIS A 389 19.42 22.47 19.83
C HIS A 389 20.18 22.45 21.14
N ASN A 390 19.65 23.15 22.15
CA ASN A 390 20.13 23.37 23.53
C ASN A 390 20.34 22.10 24.37
N LEU A 391 20.97 21.05 23.83
CA LEU A 391 21.46 19.92 24.61
C LEU A 391 22.78 20.34 25.23
N LYS A 392 22.74 20.64 26.53
CA LYS A 392 23.93 20.82 27.36
C LYS A 392 24.89 19.67 27.05
N LYS A 393 26.07 19.97 26.49
CA LYS A 393 27.20 19.04 26.45
C LYS A 393 27.31 18.41 27.84
N LEU A 394 27.08 17.10 27.94
CA LEU A 394 27.54 16.31 29.08
C LEU A 394 29.06 16.36 29.00
N LYS A 395 29.64 17.37 29.63
CA LYS A 395 31.09 17.55 29.73
C LYS A 395 31.62 16.37 30.54
N GLY A 396 32.19 15.37 29.88
CA GLY A 396 32.92 14.29 30.57
C GLY A 396 32.93 12.92 29.89
N GLU A 397 31.98 12.62 28.98
CA GLU A 397 31.93 11.31 28.32
C GLU A 397 32.48 11.40 26.89
N GLU A 398 33.62 10.75 26.64
CA GLU A 398 34.30 10.71 25.32
C GLU A 398 33.44 10.03 24.24
N TYR A 399 32.47 9.20 24.66
CA TYR A 399 31.58 8.45 23.79
C TYR A 399 30.18 8.35 24.37
N HIS A 400 29.16 8.52 23.51
CA HIS A 400 27.76 8.32 23.89
C HIS A 400 27.00 7.59 22.78
N TYR A 401 25.96 6.85 23.15
CA TYR A 401 25.03 6.28 22.18
C TYR A 401 23.99 7.32 21.77
N GLN A 402 23.86 7.54 20.47
CA GLN A 402 22.82 8.39 19.91
C GLN A 402 21.91 7.57 18.99
N LEU A 403 20.63 7.88 19.00
CA LEU A 403 19.67 7.30 18.05
C LEU A 403 19.51 8.25 16.88
N GLU A 404 20.00 7.81 15.72
CA GLU A 404 19.86 8.53 14.46
C GLU A 404 18.64 8.03 13.71
N GLN A 405 17.81 8.95 13.20
CA GLN A 405 16.71 8.58 12.33
C GLN A 405 17.25 8.14 10.97
N ILE A 406 16.87 6.93 10.54
CA ILE A 406 17.32 6.37 9.27
C ILE A 406 16.14 6.12 8.33
N THR A 407 16.44 5.95 7.04
CA THR A 407 15.52 5.35 6.07
C THR A 407 16.11 3.99 5.69
N PRO A 408 15.69 2.89 6.35
CA PRO A 408 16.35 1.61 6.15
C PRO A 408 16.14 1.12 4.72
N SER A 409 17.23 0.66 4.10
CA SER A 409 17.17 -0.06 2.85
C SER A 409 16.76 -1.52 3.07
N PHE A 410 16.38 -2.18 1.98
CA PHE A 410 16.11 -3.62 2.00
C PHE A 410 17.30 -4.44 2.52
N LEU A 411 18.49 -4.21 1.98
CA LEU A 411 19.68 -4.96 2.39
C LEU A 411 20.06 -4.66 3.84
N GLN A 412 19.90 -3.42 4.31
CA GLN A 412 20.17 -3.06 5.70
C GLN A 412 19.28 -3.83 6.70
N LEU A 413 18.01 -4.08 6.37
CA LEU A 413 17.15 -4.93 7.20
C LEU A 413 17.54 -6.40 7.10
N LEU A 414 17.90 -6.90 5.91
CA LEU A 414 18.34 -8.29 5.74
C LEU A 414 19.62 -8.62 6.53
N THR A 415 20.61 -7.72 6.53
CA THR A 415 21.89 -7.95 7.23
C THR A 415 21.91 -7.39 8.64
N CYS A 416 20.83 -6.80 9.13
CA CYS A 416 20.76 -6.25 10.48
C CYS A 416 21.20 -7.27 11.54
N LYS A 417 20.93 -8.56 11.34
CA LYS A 417 21.32 -9.66 12.24
C LYS A 417 22.84 -9.85 12.42
N PHE A 418 23.63 -9.39 11.47
CA PHE A 418 25.10 -9.52 11.47
C PHE A 418 25.80 -8.23 11.85
N ARG A 419 25.06 -7.12 11.94
CA ARG A 419 25.60 -5.82 12.33
C ARG A 419 25.53 -5.65 13.85
N GLY A 420 26.54 -4.99 14.41
CA GLY A 420 26.58 -4.62 15.83
C GLY A 420 25.60 -3.51 16.23
N SER A 421 24.88 -2.91 15.27
CA SER A 421 23.90 -1.84 15.52
C SER A 421 22.47 -2.29 15.16
N PRO A 422 21.61 -2.50 16.17
CA PRO A 422 20.22 -2.89 15.92
C PRO A 422 19.43 -1.73 15.29
N ILE A 423 18.45 -2.07 14.47
CA ILE A 423 17.48 -1.11 13.94
C ILE A 423 16.27 -1.10 14.88
N LEU A 424 15.93 0.07 15.40
CA LEU A 424 14.74 0.27 16.23
C LEU A 424 13.64 0.85 15.35
N VAL A 425 12.47 0.25 15.36
CA VAL A 425 11.30 0.76 14.65
C VAL A 425 10.27 1.19 15.69
N ARG A 426 10.05 2.50 15.79
CA ARG A 426 9.02 3.05 16.65
C ARG A 426 7.73 3.20 15.85
N ILE A 427 6.67 2.60 16.35
CA ILE A 427 5.35 2.60 15.72
C ILE A 427 4.36 3.19 16.71
N HIS A 428 3.71 4.27 16.31
CA HIS A 428 2.62 4.84 17.07
C HIS A 428 1.30 4.55 16.37
N VAL A 429 0.35 4.01 17.12
CA VAL A 429 -0.95 3.60 16.59
C VAL A 429 -2.03 4.50 17.17
N ASN A 430 -2.70 5.24 16.29
CA ASN A 430 -3.92 5.99 16.60
C ASN A 430 -5.13 5.28 15.99
N LYS A 431 -6.30 5.45 16.60
CA LYS A 431 -7.58 4.89 16.13
C LYS A 431 -8.57 6.03 15.90
N HIS A 432 -9.21 6.04 14.74
CA HIS A 432 -10.26 7.01 14.41
C HIS A 432 -11.57 6.28 14.06
N PRO A 433 -12.74 6.70 14.58
CA PRO A 433 -14.01 6.09 14.22
C PRO A 433 -14.33 6.29 12.73
N ILE A 434 -14.34 5.21 11.94
CA ILE A 434 -14.55 5.29 10.48
C ILE A 434 -15.94 5.84 10.13
N PHE A 435 -16.93 5.59 10.98
CA PHE A 435 -18.30 6.06 10.81
C PHE A 435 -18.41 7.58 10.70
N ASN A 436 -17.58 8.31 11.45
CA ASN A 436 -17.55 9.76 11.38
C ASN A 436 -16.99 10.23 10.02
N LEU A 437 -15.96 9.55 9.52
CA LEU A 437 -15.31 9.87 8.24
C LEU A 437 -16.22 9.58 7.04
N MET A 438 -17.00 8.49 7.09
CA MET A 438 -17.94 8.14 6.00
C MET A 438 -19.02 9.19 5.76
N LYS A 439 -19.40 9.96 6.79
CA LYS A 439 -20.37 11.06 6.70
C LYS A 439 -19.79 12.36 6.12
N LEU A 440 -18.47 12.53 6.15
CA LEU A 440 -17.82 13.75 5.68
C LEU A 440 -17.92 13.87 4.15
N SER A 441 -17.98 15.11 3.67
CA SER A 441 -17.76 15.42 2.25
C SER A 441 -16.28 15.33 1.91
N ASP A 442 -15.95 15.11 0.64
CA ASP A 442 -14.55 14.97 0.19
C ASP A 442 -13.63 16.11 0.69
N ARG A 443 -14.03 17.38 0.54
CA ARG A 443 -13.26 18.54 1.07
C ARG A 443 -13.04 18.52 2.59
N LYS A 444 -14.00 17.99 3.35
CA LYS A 444 -13.86 17.87 4.81
C LYS A 444 -12.96 16.69 5.17
N LEU A 445 -12.97 15.63 4.36
CA LEU A 445 -12.06 14.51 4.51
C LEU A 445 -10.61 14.90 4.16
N GLU A 446 -10.43 15.74 3.13
CA GLU A 446 -9.15 16.36 2.79
C GLU A 446 -8.62 17.19 3.95
N SER A 447 -9.43 18.13 4.46
CA SER A 447 -9.05 18.96 5.60
C SER A 447 -8.79 18.14 6.88
N TRP A 448 -9.56 17.07 7.11
CA TRP A 448 -9.30 16.13 8.19
C TRP A 448 -7.94 15.44 8.03
N LEU A 449 -7.61 15.01 6.81
CA LEU A 449 -6.34 14.35 6.52
C LEU A 449 -5.16 15.31 6.71
N GLU A 450 -5.27 16.56 6.23
CA GLU A 450 -4.24 17.58 6.45
C GLU A 450 -3.99 17.83 7.94
N LYS A 451 -5.05 17.97 8.74
CA LYS A 451 -4.94 18.14 10.18
C LYS A 451 -4.28 16.93 10.84
N THR A 452 -4.66 15.72 10.44
CA THR A 452 -4.06 14.47 10.94
C THR A 452 -2.57 14.42 10.58
N TRP A 453 -2.18 14.89 9.39
CA TRP A 453 -0.79 14.98 8.96
C TRP A 453 0.01 16.00 9.79
N LEU A 454 -0.57 17.16 10.11
CA LEU A 454 0.06 18.15 11.00
C LEU A 454 0.32 17.56 12.39
N GLU A 455 -0.66 16.86 12.95
CA GLU A 455 -0.52 16.18 14.23
C GLU A 455 0.57 15.09 14.18
N LYS A 456 0.65 14.34 13.08
CA LYS A 456 1.72 13.37 12.86
C LYS A 456 3.10 14.00 12.80
N ASP A 457 3.28 15.08 12.04
CA ASP A 457 4.59 15.74 11.91
C ASP A 457 5.08 16.23 13.28
N ALA A 458 4.18 16.88 14.04
CA ALA A 458 4.46 17.30 15.41
C ALA A 458 4.79 16.11 16.34
N LEU A 459 4.05 15.00 16.20
CA LEU A 459 4.33 13.78 16.94
C LEU A 459 5.73 13.23 16.60
N MET A 460 6.12 13.18 15.33
CA MET A 460 7.46 12.72 14.91
C MET A 460 8.56 13.58 15.51
N GLN A 461 8.38 14.91 15.53
CA GLN A 461 9.31 15.83 16.19
C GLN A 461 9.39 15.56 17.70
N SER A 462 8.26 15.34 18.36
CA SER A 462 8.23 14.99 19.78
C SER A 462 8.93 13.66 20.07
N MET A 463 8.78 12.67 19.18
CA MET A 463 9.46 11.38 19.30
C MET A 463 10.96 11.54 19.20
N GLN A 464 11.43 12.38 18.29
CA GLN A 464 12.85 12.70 18.14
C GLN A 464 13.41 13.38 19.40
N ASN A 465 12.67 14.31 20.00
CA ASN A 465 13.11 15.04 21.20
C ASN A 465 13.09 14.20 22.49
N THR A 466 12.21 13.19 22.55
CA THR A 466 12.04 12.33 23.74
C THR A 466 13.08 11.21 23.81
N VAL A 467 13.77 10.93 22.71
CA VAL A 467 14.78 9.88 22.66
C VAL A 467 16.06 10.38 23.35
N LYS A 468 16.08 10.25 24.67
CA LYS A 468 17.30 10.30 25.49
C LYS A 468 17.65 8.87 25.85
N ILE A 469 18.80 8.38 25.39
CA ILE A 469 19.39 7.17 25.94
C ILE A 469 20.08 7.65 27.22
N ASN A 470 19.53 7.28 28.37
CA ASN A 470 20.21 7.43 29.66
C ASN A 470 21.17 6.26 29.87
#